data_AF-A0A9C9EN14-F1
#
_entry.id   AF-A0A9C9EN14-F1
#
_cell.length_a   1.000
_cell.length_b   1.000
_cell.length_c   1.000
_cell.angle_alpha   90.00
_cell.angle_beta   90.00
_cell.angle_gamma   90.00
#
_symmetry.space_group_name_H-M   'P 1'
#
loop_
_entity.id
_entity.type
_entity.pdbx_description
1 polymer ?
#
loop_
_entity_poly.entity_id
_entity_poly.type
_entity_poly.pdbx_seq_one_letter_code
_entity_poly.pdbx_strand_id
1 'polypeptide(L)' 'MTDKQLIDGVSIKNLRVIPDERGRLMEILRSDDEQFSKFGQVYITTAYPGVVKAWHYHKLQDDNMTVIKG' A
#
# COMPACT_ATOMS: atom_id res chain seq x y z
N MET A 1 -23.78 -4.03 3.62
CA MET A 1 -23.37 -4.84 2.46
C MET A 1 -22.25 -5.73 2.98
N THR A 2 -22.38 -7.04 2.86
CA THR A 2 -21.35 -7.96 3.35
C THR A 2 -20.09 -7.78 2.50
N ASP A 3 -19.03 -7.24 3.10
CA ASP A 3 -17.69 -7.17 2.51
C ASP A 3 -17.23 -8.59 2.19
N LYS A 4 -17.53 -9.04 0.98
CA LYS A 4 -17.09 -10.33 0.49
C LYS A 4 -15.62 -10.19 0.13
N GLN A 5 -14.75 -10.84 0.90
CA GLN A 5 -13.34 -10.92 0.59
C GLN A 5 -13.16 -11.62 -0.77
N LEU A 6 -12.72 -10.88 -1.78
CA LEU A 6 -12.62 -11.37 -3.17
C LEU A 6 -11.35 -12.20 -3.42
N ILE A 7 -10.29 -11.94 -2.65
CA ILE A 7 -9.01 -12.63 -2.73
C ILE A 7 -8.54 -12.91 -1.30
N ASP A 8 -8.25 -14.17 -1.01
CA ASP A 8 -7.72 -14.58 0.29
C ASP A 8 -6.36 -13.94 0.57
N GLY A 9 -6.12 -13.54 1.82
CA GLY A 9 -4.90 -12.85 2.22
C GLY A 9 -4.76 -11.39 1.78
N VAL A 10 -5.68 -10.85 0.98
CA VAL A 10 -5.69 -9.43 0.62
C VAL A 10 -6.48 -8.61 1.64
N SER A 11 -5.88 -7.51 2.09
CA SER A 11 -6.52 -6.50 2.94
C SER A 11 -6.38 -5.11 2.31
N ILE A 12 -7.30 -4.22 2.64
CA ILE A 12 -7.30 -2.83 2.17
C ILE A 12 -7.44 -1.93 3.39
N LYS A 13 -6.46 -1.04 3.60
CA LYS A 13 -6.53 0.03 4.59
C LYS A 13 -6.75 1.36 3.90
N ASN A 14 -7.86 2.04 4.23
CA ASN A 14 -8.09 3.41 3.79
C ASN A 14 -7.12 4.35 4.50
N LEU A 15 -6.21 4.98 3.74
CA LEU A 15 -5.25 5.93 4.29
C LEU A 15 -5.87 7.31 4.46
N ARG A 16 -5.72 7.89 5.66
CA ARG A 16 -6.13 9.26 5.92
C ARG A 16 -5.04 10.23 5.48
N VAL A 17 -5.40 11.15 4.61
CA VAL A 17 -4.57 12.31 4.25
C VAL A 17 -4.97 13.49 5.11
N ILE A 18 -4.00 14.11 5.79
CA ILE A 18 -4.19 15.27 6.66
C ILE A 18 -3.50 16.46 5.99
N PRO A 19 -4.24 17.33 5.26
CA PRO A 19 -3.69 18.50 4.61
C PRO A 19 -3.47 19.67 5.58
N ASP A 20 -2.47 20.50 5.30
CA ASP A 20 -2.22 21.79 5.94
C ASP A 20 -1.63 22.79 4.93
N GLU A 21 -1.25 23.99 5.36
CA GLU A 21 -0.69 25.04 4.51
C GLU A 21 0.70 24.71 3.92
N ARG A 22 1.37 23.68 4.45
CA ARG A 22 2.73 23.24 4.04
C ARG A 22 2.67 22.05 3.10
N GLY A 23 1.55 21.33 3.07
CA GLY A 23 1.34 20.16 2.23
C GLY A 23 0.36 19.17 2.85
N ARG A 24 0.83 17.95 3.10
CA ARG A 24 0.00 16.87 3.67
C ARG A 24 0.82 15.84 4.44
N LEU A 25 0.22 15.26 5.47
CA LEU A 25 0.69 14.06 6.17
C LEU A 25 -0.18 12.86 5.78
N MET A 26 0.44 11.69 5.62
CA MET A 26 -0.24 10.41 5.44
C MET A 26 0.60 9.30 6.07
N GLU A 27 0.04 8.61 7.06
CA GLU A 27 0.67 7.44 7.68
C GLU A 27 0.37 6.19 6.82
N ILE A 28 1.35 5.74 6.04
CA ILE A 28 1.17 4.63 5.09
C ILE A 28 1.03 3.27 5.80
N LEU A 29 1.94 2.99 6.73
CA LEU A 29 1.99 1.74 7.46
C LEU A 29 2.60 2.02 8.84
N ARG A 30 1.95 1.52 9.88
CA ARG A 30 2.43 1.62 11.27
C ARG A 30 2.71 0.21 11.80
N SER A 31 3.57 0.12 12.80
CA SER A 31 3.91 -1.17 13.42
C SER A 31 2.74 -1.78 14.22
N ASP A 32 1.72 -0.99 14.54
CA ASP A 32 0.50 -1.40 15.25
C ASP A 32 -0.70 -1.64 14.32
N ASP A 33 -0.50 -1.55 12.99
CA ASP A 33 -1.53 -1.94 12.03
C ASP A 33 -1.72 -3.47 12.02
N GLU A 34 -2.96 -3.95 11.93
CA GLU A 34 -3.28 -5.39 11.88
C GLU A 34 -2.57 -6.14 10.74
N GLN A 35 -2.32 -5.45 9.63
CA GLN A 35 -1.63 -5.95 8.44
C GLN A 35 -0.10 -5.90 8.55
N PHE A 36 0.47 -5.26 9.58
CA PHE A 36 1.91 -5.17 9.75
C PHE A 36 2.47 -6.48 10.34
N SER A 37 3.39 -7.11 9.62
CA SER A 37 4.11 -8.30 10.10
C SER A 37 5.49 -7.94 10.68
N LYS A 38 6.39 -7.45 9.83
CA LYS A 38 7.75 -7.04 10.20
C LYS A 38 8.31 -6.07 9.18
N PHE A 39 9.28 -5.26 9.60
CA PHE A 39 10.04 -4.45 8.66
C PHE A 39 11.07 -5.32 7.92
N GLY A 40 11.14 -5.15 6.60
CA GLY A 40 12.17 -5.75 5.76
C GLY A 40 12.81 -4.69 4.86
N GLN A 41 12.00 -4.06 4.02
CA GLN A 41 12.44 -3.05 3.06
C GLN A 41 11.33 -2.04 2.79
N VAL A 42 11.71 -0.82 2.43
CA VAL A 42 10.85 0.15 1.77
C VAL A 42 11.54 0.62 0.48
N TYR A 43 10.80 0.67 -0.62
CA TYR A 43 11.29 1.21 -1.88
C TYR A 43 10.17 1.91 -2.63
N ILE A 44 10.53 2.78 -3.56
CA ILE A 44 9.61 3.50 -4.44
C ILE A 44 9.90 3.11 -5.89
N THR A 45 8.83 2.99 -6.67
CA THR A 45 8.95 2.79 -8.11
C THR A 45 7.92 3.66 -8.84
N THR A 46 8.31 4.26 -9.97
CA THR A 46 7.42 5.07 -10.81
C THR A 46 7.09 4.29 -12.09
N ALA A 47 5.81 4.24 -12.47
CA ALA A 47 5.38 3.80 -13.79
C ALA A 47 4.97 5.04 -14.60
N TYR A 48 5.49 5.18 -15.82
CA TYR A 48 5.08 6.27 -16.71
C TYR A 48 3.67 6.03 -17.26
N PRO A 49 2.96 7.08 -17.72
CA PRO A 49 1.63 6.93 -18.32
C PRO A 49 1.60 5.83 -19.39
N GLY A 50 0.62 4.93 -19.29
CA GLY A 50 0.46 3.79 -20.20
C GLY A 50 1.37 2.58 -19.93
N VAL A 51 2.33 2.67 -19.00
CA VAL A 51 3.22 1.55 -18.66
C VAL A 51 2.60 0.68 -17.57
N VAL A 52 2.52 -0.63 -17.83
CA VAL A 52 2.03 -1.64 -16.88
C VAL A 52 3.20 -2.43 -16.30
N LYS A 53 3.25 -2.55 -14.97
CA LYS A 53 4.20 -3.42 -14.25
C LYS A 53 3.49 -4.68 -13.76
N ALA A 54 3.35 -5.65 -14.65
CA ALA A 54 2.75 -6.95 -14.35
C ALA A 54 3.41 -8.03 -15.22
N TRP A 55 3.47 -9.28 -14.78
CA TRP A 55 3.00 -9.80 -13.48
C TRP A 55 4.09 -9.77 -12.41
N HIS A 56 3.69 -9.76 -11.13
CA HIS A 56 4.63 -9.79 -9.99
C HIS A 56 4.18 -10.84 -8.98
N TYR A 57 5.12 -11.63 -8.47
CA TYR A 57 4.87 -12.67 -7.47
C TYR A 57 6.10 -12.85 -6.58
N HIS A 58 5.85 -13.06 -5.30
CA HIS A 58 6.86 -13.41 -4.32
C HIS A 58 6.48 -14.71 -3.61
N LYS A 59 7.47 -15.58 -3.40
CA LYS A 59 7.27 -16.84 -2.66
C LYS A 59 7.23 -16.63 -1.13
N LEU A 60 7.93 -15.62 -0.62
CA LEU A 60 8.22 -15.42 0.81
C LEU A 60 8.03 -13.98 1.29
N GLN A 61 7.62 -13.06 0.41
CA GLN A 61 7.52 -11.64 0.71
C GLN A 61 6.08 -11.19 0.47
N ASP A 62 5.58 -10.38 1.40
CA ASP A 62 4.31 -9.69 1.30
C ASP A 62 4.57 -8.21 1.00
N ASP A 63 3.83 -7.63 0.06
CA ASP A 63 3.97 -6.23 -0.31
C ASP A 63 2.81 -5.40 0.26
N ASN A 64 3.16 -4.35 1.00
CA ASN A 64 2.23 -3.30 1.39
C ASN A 64 2.36 -2.13 0.40
N MET A 65 1.43 -2.04 -0.56
CA MET A 65 1.50 -1.05 -1.64
C MET A 65 0.65 0.20 -1.35
N THR A 66 1.17 1.36 -1.72
CA THR A 66 0.45 2.63 -1.64
C THR A 66 0.85 3.56 -2.78
N VAL A 67 -0.12 4.21 -3.39
CA VAL A 67 0.11 5.24 -4.40
C VAL A 67 0.38 6.56 -3.70
N ILE A 68 1.62 7.05 -3.79
CA ILE A 68 2.00 8.35 -3.21
C ILE A 68 1.71 9.52 -4.15
N LYS A 69 1.69 9.27 -5.47
CA LYS A 69 1.46 10.24 -6.54
C LYS A 69 1.01 9.51 -7.80
N GLY A 70 0.02 10.07 -8.50
CA GLY A 70 -0.48 9.64 -9.80
C GLY A 70 -0.65 10.83 -10.73
#